data_AF-A0A0Q4WNE7-F1
#
_entry.id   AF-A0A0Q4WNE7-F1
#
_cell.length_a   1.000
_cell.length_b   1.000
_cell.length_c   1.000
_cell.angle_alpha   90.00
_cell.angle_beta   90.00
_cell.angle_gamma   90.00
#
_symmetry.space_group_name_H-M   'P 1'
#
loop_
_entity.id
_entity.type
_entity.pdbx_description
1 polymer ?
#
loop_
_entity_poly.entity_id
_entity_poly.type
_entity_poly.pdbx_seq_one_letter_code
_entity_poly.pdbx_strand_id
1 'polypeptide(L)'
;MLISEFARVVGLTPDTVRFYVRLGLLLPDRTSKGGRTPYSVFTSEHVRTVEDIRLGQMLGLSLNQMLALKKEHDAEGLSPARSKEIALMLLGEIEQKADNLNTMASWLRSSIAWEDGGRHGPRPKMPVIHKI
;
A
#
# COMPACT_ATOMS: atom_id res chain seq x y z
N MET A 1 -4.61 21.99 -8.59
CA MET A 1 -4.75 21.05 -9.73
C MET A 1 -6.15 20.47 -9.75
N LEU A 2 -6.78 20.33 -10.92
CA LEU A 2 -8.03 19.55 -11.04
C LEU A 2 -7.72 18.05 -11.04
N ILE A 3 -8.75 17.21 -10.88
CA ILE A 3 -8.56 15.76 -10.72
C ILE A 3 -7.75 15.11 -11.86
N SER A 4 -7.98 15.48 -13.12
CA SER A 4 -7.29 14.90 -14.26
C SER A 4 -5.80 15.23 -14.27
N GLU A 5 -5.45 16.48 -13.91
CA GLU A 5 -4.07 16.93 -13.79
C GLU A 5 -3.39 16.26 -12.59
N PHE A 6 -4.06 16.25 -11.44
CA PHE A 6 -3.56 15.62 -10.22
C PHE A 6 -3.28 14.13 -10.43
N ALA A 7 -4.23 13.40 -11.02
CA ALA A 7 -4.09 11.98 -11.33
C ALA A 7 -2.85 11.71 -12.18
N ARG A 8 -2.57 12.54 -13.19
CA ARG A 8 -1.35 12.45 -13.99
C ARG A 8 -0.09 12.70 -13.16
N VAL A 9 -0.08 13.73 -12.32
CA VAL A 9 1.08 14.08 -11.47
C VAL A 9 1.43 12.93 -10.53
N VAL A 10 0.43 12.34 -9.88
CA VAL A 10 0.65 11.24 -8.92
C VAL A 10 0.69 9.86 -9.58
N GLY A 11 0.59 9.77 -10.91
CA GLY A 11 0.61 8.50 -11.66
C GLY A 11 -0.53 7.55 -11.29
N LEU A 12 -1.75 8.07 -11.09
CA LEU A 12 -2.97 7.31 -10.82
C LEU A 12 -4.03 7.57 -11.89
N THR A 13 -5.06 6.72 -11.93
CA THR A 13 -6.26 7.03 -12.72
C THR A 13 -7.16 8.02 -11.96
N PRO A 14 -7.97 8.85 -12.64
CA PRO A 14 -8.97 9.69 -11.96
C PRO A 14 -9.93 8.88 -11.08
N ASP A 15 -10.25 7.64 -11.45
CA ASP A 15 -11.13 6.78 -10.66
C ASP A 15 -10.47 6.30 -9.36
N THR A 16 -9.17 5.99 -9.38
CA THR A 16 -8.41 5.70 -8.16
C THR A 16 -8.38 6.92 -7.23
N VAL A 17 -8.20 8.12 -7.78
CA VAL A 17 -8.25 9.36 -6.98
C VAL A 17 -9.64 9.55 -6.37
N ARG A 18 -10.72 9.39 -7.14
CA ARG A 18 -12.11 9.46 -6.61
C ARG A 18 -12.36 8.42 -5.53
N PHE A 19 -11.79 7.22 -5.70
CA PHE A 19 -11.91 6.16 -4.71
C PHE A 19 -11.25 6.55 -3.38
N TYR A 20 -10.03 7.10 -3.40
CA TYR A 20 -9.37 7.61 -2.20
C TYR A 20 -10.11 8.77 -1.55
N VAL A 21 -10.72 9.65 -2.35
CA VAL A 21 -11.60 10.71 -1.83
C VAL A 21 -12.84 10.13 -1.15
N ARG A 22 -13.47 9.12 -1.75
CA ARG A 22 -14.65 8.45 -1.17
C ARG A 22 -14.32 7.73 0.14
N LEU A 23 -13.13 7.15 0.24
CA LEU A 23 -12.64 6.52 1.47
C LEU A 23 -12.26 7.56 2.55
N GLY A 24 -12.09 8.83 2.20
CA GLY A 24 -11.63 9.87 3.12
C GLY A 24 -10.11 9.87 3.33
N LEU A 25 -9.35 9.15 2.49
CA LEU A 25 -7.89 9.17 2.49
C LEU A 25 -7.32 10.44 1.84
N LEU A 26 -8.05 11.00 0.88
CA LEU A 26 -7.77 12.31 0.28
C LEU A 26 -8.93 13.26 0.55
N LEU A 27 -8.63 14.46 1.03
CA LEU A 27 -9.63 15.47 1.38
C LEU A 27 -9.43 16.74 0.54
N PRO A 28 -9.76 16.71 -0.77
CA PRO A 28 -9.54 17.84 -1.65
C PRO A 28 -10.42 19.02 -1.29
N ASP A 29 -9.87 20.21 -1.51
CA ASP A 29 -10.63 21.45 -1.43
C ASP A 29 -11.71 21.49 -2.51
N ARG A 30 -12.73 22.34 -2.30
CA ARG A 30 -13.77 22.59 -3.30
C ARG A 30 -13.62 24.00 -3.87
N THR A 31 -13.65 24.11 -5.20
CA THR A 31 -13.71 25.41 -5.88
C THR A 31 -15.02 26.15 -5.56
N SER A 32 -15.05 27.45 -5.77
CA SER A 32 -16.31 28.22 -5.86
C SER A 32 -16.96 28.13 -7.25
N LYS A 33 -16.37 27.36 -8.18
CA LYS A 33 -16.79 27.22 -9.59
C LYS A 33 -17.40 25.83 -9.83
N GLY A 34 -18.26 25.68 -10.84
CA GLY A 34 -18.91 24.38 -11.16
C GLY A 34 -20.44 24.35 -10.98
N GLY A 35 -21.07 25.49 -10.74
CA GLY A 35 -22.53 25.59 -10.66
C GLY A 35 -23.10 24.78 -9.49
N ARG A 36 -23.96 23.79 -9.77
CA ARG A 36 -24.59 22.93 -8.74
C ARG A 36 -23.62 22.00 -8.02
N THR A 37 -22.45 21.69 -8.60
CA THR A 37 -21.48 20.78 -7.98
C THR A 37 -20.07 21.35 -8.12
N PRO A 38 -19.49 21.86 -7.02
CA PRO A 38 -18.13 22.40 -7.01
C PRO A 38 -17.08 21.40 -7.49
N TYR A 39 -16.10 21.85 -8.28
CA TYR A 39 -14.96 21.00 -8.64
C TYR A 39 -14.02 20.78 -7.45
N SER A 40 -13.44 19.58 -7.36
CA SER A 40 -12.35 19.27 -6.42
C SER A 40 -11.02 19.84 -6.88
N VAL A 41 -10.29 20.46 -5.95
CA VAL A 41 -8.94 20.99 -6.14
C VAL A 41 -7.97 20.22 -5.26
N PHE A 42 -6.86 19.82 -5.86
CA PHE A 42 -5.77 19.13 -5.20
C PHE A 42 -4.53 20.03 -5.17
N THR A 43 -3.81 19.95 -4.06
CA THR A 43 -2.59 20.72 -3.76
C THR A 43 -1.36 19.80 -3.74
N SER A 44 -0.18 20.36 -3.56
CA SER A 44 1.06 19.59 -3.35
C SER A 44 1.03 18.75 -2.07
N GLU A 45 0.25 19.14 -1.06
CA GLU A 45 0.07 18.34 0.17
C GLU A 45 -0.63 17.01 -0.14
N HIS A 46 -1.66 17.06 -1.00
CA HIS A 46 -2.34 15.86 -1.47
C HIS A 46 -1.42 14.91 -2.26
N VAL A 47 -0.38 15.43 -2.91
CA VAL A 47 0.65 14.60 -3.57
C VAL A 47 1.40 13.79 -2.52
N ARG A 48 1.86 14.44 -1.45
CA ARG A 48 2.53 13.75 -0.33
C ARG A 48 1.64 12.70 0.31
N THR A 49 0.35 13.00 0.50
CA THR A 49 -0.62 12.01 1.00
C THR A 49 -0.71 10.78 0.09
N VAL A 50 -0.65 10.94 -1.24
CA VAL A 50 -0.62 9.79 -2.16
C VAL A 50 0.69 9.01 -2.06
N GLU A 51 1.82 9.69 -1.86
CA GLU A 51 3.11 9.04 -1.60
C GLU A 51 3.08 8.22 -0.32
N ASP A 52 2.50 8.74 0.76
CA ASP A 52 2.32 8.04 2.03
C ASP A 52 1.39 6.82 1.88
N ILE A 53 0.29 6.95 1.12
CA ILE A 53 -0.59 5.82 0.81
C ILE A 53 0.18 4.73 0.06
N ARG A 54 0.99 5.10 -0.95
CA ARG A 54 1.80 4.14 -1.72
C ARG A 54 2.81 3.44 -0.83
N LEU A 55 3.51 4.20 0.03
CA LEU A 55 4.44 3.65 0.99
C LEU A 55 3.72 2.67 1.92
N GLY A 56 2.57 3.04 2.48
CA GLY A 56 1.76 2.16 3.31
C GLY A 56 1.37 0.86 2.60
N GLN A 57 0.93 0.93 1.34
CA GLN A 57 0.62 -0.26 0.54
C GLN A 57 1.86 -1.14 0.29
N MET A 58 3.02 -0.55 0.02
CA MET A 58 4.28 -1.28 -0.13
C MET A 58 4.71 -1.98 1.17
N LEU A 59 4.45 -1.36 2.32
CA LEU A 59 4.64 -1.94 3.65
C LEU A 59 3.56 -2.98 4.01
N GLY A 60 2.58 -3.19 3.13
CA GLY A 60 1.54 -4.20 3.32
C GLY A 60 0.28 -3.72 4.02
N LEU A 61 0.12 -2.43 4.29
CA LEU A 61 -1.12 -1.88 4.83
C LEU A 61 -2.25 -1.94 3.80
N SER A 62 -3.41 -2.37 4.27
CA SER A 62 -4.66 -2.12 3.57
C SER A 62 -5.06 -0.64 3.68
N LEU A 63 -5.84 -0.16 2.70
CA LEU A 63 -6.41 1.19 2.72
C LEU A 63 -7.27 1.46 3.95
N ASN A 64 -7.94 0.42 4.49
CA ASN A 64 -8.73 0.52 5.71
C ASN A 64 -7.86 0.74 6.95
N GLN A 65 -6.72 0.05 7.06
CA GLN A 65 -5.77 0.29 8.15
C GLN A 65 -5.20 1.71 8.07
N MET A 66 -4.79 2.17 6.87
CA MET A 66 -4.33 3.54 6.69
C MET A 66 -5.39 4.58 7.08
N LEU A 67 -6.66 4.34 6.74
CA LEU A 67 -7.76 5.22 7.13
C LEU A 67 -7.96 5.25 8.65
N ALA A 68 -7.87 4.09 9.32
CA ALA A 68 -7.97 4.00 10.77
C ALA A 68 -6.85 4.80 11.46
N LEU A 69 -5.61 4.63 10.98
CA LEU A 69 -4.44 5.37 11.47
C LEU A 69 -4.59 6.88 11.27
N LYS A 70 -5.08 7.31 10.09
CA LYS A 70 -5.33 8.72 9.81
C LYS A 70 -6.37 9.31 10.77
N LYS A 71 -7.47 8.60 11.01
CA LYS A 71 -8.53 9.06 11.94
C LYS A 71 -8.03 9.15 13.38
N GLU A 72 -7.25 8.17 13.82
CA GLU A 72 -6.63 8.15 15.15
C GLU A 72 -5.69 9.35 15.32
N HIS A 73 -4.86 9.62 14.32
CA HIS A 73 -3.99 10.79 14.27
C HIS A 73 -4.77 12.12 14.29
N ASP A 74 -5.81 12.26 13.45
CA ASP A 74 -6.58 13.50 13.34
C ASP A 74 -7.42 13.81 14.60
N ALA A 75 -7.83 12.80 15.35
CA ALA A 75 -8.69 12.97 16.53
C ALA A 75 -7.91 13.35 17.81
N GLU A 76 -6.82 12.64 18.10
CA GLU A 76 -6.13 12.74 19.39
C GLU A 76 -4.62 13.00 19.25
N GLY A 77 -4.09 12.90 18.02
CA GLY A 77 -2.66 12.78 17.79
C GLY A 77 -2.16 11.37 18.18
N LEU A 78 -1.30 10.78 17.35
CA LEU A 78 -0.71 9.49 17.70
C LEU A 78 0.34 9.69 18.79
N SER A 79 0.14 9.05 19.95
CA SER A 79 1.18 9.03 20.98
C SER A 79 2.45 8.33 20.47
N PRO A 80 3.64 8.67 20.99
CA PRO A 80 4.88 7.97 20.61
C PRO A 80 4.81 6.45 20.85
N ALA A 81 4.16 6.02 21.93
CA ALA A 81 3.96 4.60 22.23
C ALA A 81 3.10 3.92 21.16
N ARG A 82 1.98 4.55 20.79
CA ARG A 82 1.08 4.03 19.77
C ARG A 82 1.73 3.97 18.39
N SER A 83 2.45 5.02 18.01
CA SER A 83 3.22 5.07 16.76
C SER A 83 4.24 3.92 16.69
N LYS A 84 4.91 3.62 17.80
CA LYS A 84 5.85 2.50 17.90
C LYS A 84 5.16 1.14 17.76
N GLU A 85 3.99 0.94 18.39
CA GLU A 85 3.22 -0.31 18.25
C GLU A 85 2.84 -0.58 16.79
N ILE A 86 2.35 0.43 16.08
CA ILE A 86 1.99 0.33 14.67
C ILE A 86 3.23 -0.02 13.82
N ALA A 87 4.35 0.64 14.07
CA ALA A 87 5.60 0.37 13.36
C ALA A 87 6.11 -1.06 13.59
N LEU A 88 6.02 -1.58 14.82
CA LEU A 88 6.41 -2.96 15.15
C LEU A 88 5.50 -4.00 14.47
N MET A 89 4.19 -3.75 14.45
CA MET A 89 3.24 -4.60 13.73
C MET A 89 3.55 -4.63 12.23
N LEU A 90 3.84 -3.46 11.63
CA LEU A 90 4.21 -3.36 10.22
C LEU A 90 5.53 -4.05 9.89
N LEU A 91 6.52 -3.90 10.76
CA LEU A 91 7.80 -4.58 10.61
C LEU A 91 7.60 -6.10 10.57
N GLY A 92 6.82 -6.66 11.51
CA GLY A 92 6.53 -8.09 11.54
C GLY A 92 5.82 -8.59 10.29
N GLU A 93 4.85 -7.84 9.77
CA GLU A 93 4.16 -8.15 8.51
C GLU A 93 5.13 -8.17 7.31
N ILE A 94 6.06 -7.22 7.23
CA ILE A 94 7.05 -7.15 6.16
C ILE A 94 8.06 -8.29 6.27
N GLU A 95 8.57 -8.56 7.46
CA GLU A 95 9.50 -9.67 7.72
C GLU A 95 8.85 -11.01 7.35
N GLN A 96 7.59 -11.22 7.72
CA GLN A 96 6.86 -12.43 7.35
C GLN A 96 6.68 -12.58 5.83
N LYS A 97 6.41 -11.48 5.11
CA LYS A 97 6.34 -11.48 3.64
C LYS A 97 7.71 -11.77 3.01
N ALA A 98 8.77 -11.19 3.55
CA ALA A 98 10.13 -11.41 3.09
C ALA A 98 10.54 -12.88 3.26
N ASP A 99 10.22 -13.48 4.40
CA ASP A 99 10.47 -14.90 4.67
C ASP A 99 9.72 -15.80 3.68
N ASN A 100 8.43 -15.53 3.45
CA ASN A 100 7.64 -16.26 2.47
C ASN A 100 8.25 -16.18 1.05
N LEU A 101 8.68 -14.98 0.64
CA LEU A 101 9.33 -14.77 -0.67
C LEU A 101 10.68 -15.48 -0.75
N ASN A 102 11.48 -15.45 0.32
CA ASN A 102 12.76 -16.15 0.38
C ASN A 102 12.58 -17.67 0.30
N THR A 103 11.56 -18.21 0.98
CA THR A 103 11.17 -19.62 0.90
C THR A 103 10.76 -20.00 -0.52
N MET A 104 9.93 -19.19 -1.20
CA MET A 104 9.56 -19.40 -2.60
C MET A 104 10.77 -19.37 -3.55
N ALA A 105 11.65 -18.38 -3.37
CA ALA A 105 12.85 -18.24 -4.18
C ALA A 105 13.80 -19.44 -4.01
N SER A 106 13.98 -19.92 -2.78
CA SER A 106 14.78 -21.11 -2.48
C SER A 106 14.21 -22.36 -3.15
N TRP A 107 12.90 -22.55 -3.12
CA TRP A 107 12.23 -23.64 -3.80
C TRP A 107 12.38 -23.56 -5.33
N LEU A 108 12.25 -22.37 -5.94
CA LEU A 108 12.48 -22.17 -7.37
C LEU A 108 13.92 -22.53 -7.76
N ARG A 109 14.92 -22.06 -7.01
CA ARG A 109 16.34 -22.41 -7.24
C ARG A 109 16.57 -23.91 -7.17
N SER A 110 15.99 -24.58 -6.17
CA SER A 110 16.10 -26.04 -6.02
C SER A 110 15.44 -26.78 -7.19
N SER A 111 14.31 -26.28 -7.68
CA SER A 111 13.59 -26.87 -8.81
C SER A 111 14.38 -26.74 -10.11
N ILE A 112 14.99 -25.56 -10.36
CA ILE A 112 15.87 -25.32 -11.52
C ILE A 112 17.07 -26.28 -11.46
N ALA A 113 17.75 -26.37 -10.31
CA ALA A 113 18.90 -27.27 -10.14
C ALA A 113 18.54 -28.76 -10.38
N TRP A 114 17.33 -29.17 -9.99
CA TRP A 114 16.84 -30.52 -10.26
C TRP A 114 16.59 -30.76 -11.76
N GLU A 115 16.07 -29.76 -12.48
CA GLU A 115 15.89 -29.84 -13.94
C GLU A 115 17.24 -29.89 -14.66
N ASP A 116 18.18 -29.01 -14.31
CA ASP A 116 19.54 -28.97 -14.87
C ASP A 116 20.32 -30.26 -14.59
N GLY A 117 20.08 -30.88 -13.43
CA GLY A 117 20.63 -32.18 -13.04
C GLY A 117 19.96 -33.38 -13.71
N GLY A 118 19.16 -33.19 -14.77
CA GLY A 118 18.54 -34.29 -15.51
C GLY A 118 17.36 -34.96 -14.79
N ARG A 119 16.74 -34.27 -13.82
CA ARG A 119 15.57 -34.75 -13.06
C ARG A 119 15.84 -36.00 -12.22
N HIS A 120 17.08 -36.17 -11.76
CA HIS A 120 17.44 -37.27 -10.88
C HIS A 120 16.92 -37.05 -9.46
N GLY A 121 16.33 -38.10 -8.87
CA GLY A 121 15.81 -38.07 -7.50
C GLY A 121 14.45 -37.36 -7.35
N PRO A 122 13.95 -37.22 -6.12
CA PRO A 122 12.63 -36.67 -5.85
C PRO A 122 12.59 -35.16 -6.15
N ARG A 123 11.56 -34.74 -6.88
CA ARG A 123 11.31 -33.32 -7.16
C ARG A 123 11.18 -32.53 -5.85
N PRO A 124 11.79 -31.33 -5.75
CA PRO A 124 11.59 -30.43 -4.62
C PRO A 124 10.11 -30.14 -4.38
N LYS A 125 9.62 -30.46 -3.18
CA LYS A 125 8.23 -30.19 -2.79
C LYS A 125 8.05 -28.69 -2.54
N MET A 126 6.91 -28.18 -3.00
CA MET A 126 6.48 -26.82 -2.66
C MET A 126 6.40 -26.67 -1.13
N PRO A 127 7.04 -25.65 -0.55
CA PRO A 127 6.90 -25.36 0.87
C PRO A 127 5.48 -24.89 1.19
N VAL A 128 5.01 -25.15 2.41
CA VAL A 128 3.77 -24.57 2.90
C VAL A 128 4.02 -23.09 3.19
N ILE A 129 3.33 -22.22 2.46
CA ILE A 129 3.43 -20.77 2.61
C ILE A 129 2.13 -20.27 3.23
N HIS A 130 2.23 -19.53 4.32
CA HIS A 130 1.06 -18.91 4.94
C HIS A 130 0.57 -17.77 4.05
N LYS A 131 -0.75 -17.69 3.87
CA LYS A 131 -1.36 -16.66 3.03
C LYS A 131 -1.08 -15.28 3.66
N ILE A 132 -0.44 -14.42 2.87
CA ILE A 132 -0.25 -13.00 3.15
C ILE A 132 -1.61 -12.29 3.17
#